data_AF-A0A943P838-F1
#
_entry.id   AF-A0A943P838-F1
#
_cell.length_a   1.000
_cell.length_b   1.000
_cell.length_c   1.000
_cell.angle_alpha   90.00
_cell.angle_beta   90.00
_cell.angle_gamma   90.00
#
_symmetry.space_group_name_H-M   'P 1'
#
loop_
_entity.id
_entity.type
_entity.pdbx_description
1 polymer ?
#
loop_
_entity_poly.entity_id
_entity_poly.type
_entity_poly.pdbx_seq_one_letter_code
_entity_poly.pdbx_strand_id
1 'polypeptide(L)'
;MKKVLKRLKLNKKGFTFAECIVAIALFAIVGTLAFTMFNTATRYMSKAKKEEAKRSQAQEQALLNTFMYNDKYIVYPHSILQVSYISTSKGNVPQYAAVLNYDTDYGSVPFAISIEPTKVQATTYPIYPFTRYQVTSDKGTKRWIFIFNDDVESYDLKNTQDVEKYSLSKDEVKTYFKD
;
A
#
# COMPACT_ATOMS: atom_id res chain seq x y z
N MET A 1 -41.55 35.16 -25.37
CA MET A 1 -41.51 34.43 -24.08
C MET A 1 -41.12 35.41 -22.97
N LYS A 2 -42.06 35.74 -22.07
CA LYS A 2 -41.90 36.74 -21.01
C LYS A 2 -40.98 36.21 -19.90
N LYS A 3 -39.87 36.91 -19.63
CA LYS A 3 -38.98 36.64 -18.49
C LYS A 3 -39.72 36.90 -17.18
N VAL A 4 -40.18 35.84 -16.52
CA VAL A 4 -40.74 35.90 -15.16
C VAL A 4 -39.59 35.96 -14.17
N LEU A 5 -38.92 37.11 -14.09
CA LEU A 5 -38.12 37.45 -12.91
C LEU A 5 -39.12 37.69 -11.77
N LYS A 6 -39.38 36.64 -10.98
CA LYS A 6 -40.04 36.76 -9.67
C LYS A 6 -39.23 37.77 -8.85
N ARG A 7 -39.71 39.02 -8.79
CA ARG A 7 -39.17 40.03 -7.88
C ARG A 7 -39.33 39.49 -6.47
N LEU A 8 -38.22 39.16 -5.82
CA LEU A 8 -38.17 39.00 -4.36
C LEU A 8 -38.73 40.31 -3.78
N LYS A 9 -39.90 40.21 -3.14
CA LYS A 9 -40.57 41.32 -2.48
C LYS A 9 -39.72 41.66 -1.26
N LEU A 10 -38.67 42.43 -1.45
CA LEU A 10 -37.88 43.03 -0.37
C LEU A 10 -38.84 43.90 0.43
N ASN A 11 -39.22 43.42 1.61
CA ASN A 11 -40.01 44.15 2.57
C ASN A 11 -39.19 45.39 2.97
N LYS A 12 -39.61 46.58 2.55
CA LYS A 12 -38.93 47.86 2.86
C LYS A 12 -39.13 48.29 4.33
N LYS A 13 -39.30 47.34 5.26
CA LYS A 13 -39.22 47.62 6.69
C LYS A 13 -37.73 47.53 7.04
N GLY A 14 -37.15 48.64 7.48
CA GLY A 14 -35.74 48.68 7.88
C GLY A 14 -35.47 47.60 8.93
N PHE A 15 -34.33 46.93 8.76
CA PHE A 15 -33.88 45.87 9.65
C PHE A 15 -33.80 46.41 11.08
N THR A 16 -34.65 45.91 11.96
CA THR A 16 -34.73 46.38 13.35
C THR A 16 -33.57 45.80 14.16
N PHE A 17 -33.13 46.52 15.19
CA PHE A 17 -32.04 46.06 16.06
C PHE A 17 -32.30 44.66 16.66
N ALA A 18 -33.57 44.34 16.93
CA ALA A 18 -34.01 43.03 17.39
C ALA A 18 -33.75 41.91 16.35
N GLU A 19 -34.01 42.16 15.06
CA GLU A 19 -33.72 41.19 13.99
C GLU A 19 -32.22 40.93 13.86
N CYS A 20 -31.37 41.93 14.11
CA CYS A 20 -29.92 41.79 14.11
C CYS A 20 -29.41 40.93 15.28
N ILE A 21 -29.94 41.16 16.48
CA ILE A 21 -29.60 40.33 17.66
C ILE A 21 -30.02 38.88 17.45
N VAL A 22 -31.23 38.64 16.92
CA VAL A 22 -31.73 37.28 16.64
C VAL A 22 -30.86 36.59 15.58
N ALA A 23 -30.47 37.31 14.53
CA ALA A 23 -29.57 36.76 13.51
C ALA A 23 -28.21 36.36 14.10
N ILE A 24 -27.59 37.23 14.91
CA ILE A 24 -26.30 36.94 15.58
C ILE A 24 -26.43 35.74 16.51
N ALA A 25 -27.51 35.65 17.30
CA ALA A 25 -27.76 34.52 18.18
C ALA A 25 -27.91 33.20 17.40
N LEU A 26 -28.64 33.22 16.28
CA LEU A 26 -28.78 32.05 15.41
C LEU A 26 -27.44 31.64 14.78
N PHE A 27 -26.65 32.60 14.30
CA PHE A 27 -25.31 32.30 13.78
C PHE A 27 -24.36 31.75 14.85
N ALA A 28 -24.45 32.22 16.10
CA ALA A 28 -23.65 31.70 17.20
C ALA A 28 -24.02 30.25 17.56
N ILE A 29 -25.32 29.92 17.60
CA ILE A 29 -25.80 28.55 17.89
C ILE A 29 -25.39 27.59 16.75
N VAL A 30 -25.64 27.99 15.50
CA VAL A 30 -25.28 27.15 14.34
C VAL A 30 -23.75 27.00 14.22
N GLY A 31 -22.99 28.08 14.47
CA GLY A 31 -21.54 28.07 14.43
C GLY A 31 -20.93 27.16 15.50
N THR A 32 -21.45 27.18 16.73
CA THR A 32 -20.97 26.31 17.82
C THR A 32 -21.28 24.83 17.57
N LEU A 33 -22.47 24.50 17.06
CA LEU A 33 -22.84 23.14 16.65
C LEU A 33 -21.97 22.64 15.48
N ALA A 34 -21.77 23.46 14.45
CA ALA A 34 -20.89 23.09 13.33
C ALA A 34 -19.43 22.91 13.78
N PHE A 35 -18.93 23.77 14.67
CA PHE A 35 -17.56 23.69 15.17
C PHE A 35 -17.32 22.44 16.04
N THR A 36 -18.29 22.06 16.88
CA THR A 36 -18.21 20.82 17.68
C THR A 36 -18.28 19.56 16.82
N MET A 37 -19.13 19.55 15.79
CA MET A 37 -19.17 18.46 14.81
C MET A 37 -17.88 18.39 13.99
N PHE A 38 -17.32 19.51 13.57
CA PHE A 38 -16.06 19.57 12.82
C PHE A 38 -14.86 19.08 13.65
N ASN A 39 -14.76 19.47 14.91
CA ASN A 39 -13.72 18.99 15.83
C ASN A 39 -13.85 17.49 16.14
N THR A 40 -15.09 17.00 16.20
CA THR A 40 -15.36 15.57 16.38
C THR A 40 -14.96 14.79 15.12
N ALA A 41 -15.35 15.25 13.92
CA ALA A 41 -15.01 14.64 12.65
C ALA A 41 -13.50 14.63 12.39
N THR A 42 -12.79 15.73 12.68
CA THR A 42 -11.32 15.79 12.57
C THR A 42 -10.63 14.86 13.56
N ARG A 43 -11.15 14.68 14.78
CA ARG A 43 -10.65 13.67 15.72
C ARG A 43 -10.84 12.24 15.19
N TYR A 44 -12.01 11.89 14.64
CA TYR A 44 -12.23 10.58 14.02
C TYR A 44 -11.33 10.35 12.81
N MET A 45 -11.18 11.35 11.94
CA MET A 45 -10.26 11.28 10.80
C MET A 45 -8.80 11.12 11.24
N SER A 46 -8.39 11.81 12.31
CA SER A 46 -7.04 11.69 12.87
C SER A 46 -6.77 10.30 13.47
N LYS A 47 -7.79 9.65 14.05
CA LYS A 47 -7.69 8.27 14.54
C LYS A 47 -7.61 7.29 13.38
N ALA A 48 -8.46 7.44 12.36
CA ALA A 48 -8.42 6.62 11.16
C ALA A 48 -7.07 6.71 10.43
N LYS A 49 -6.55 7.93 10.23
CA LYS A 49 -5.21 8.14 9.66
C LYS A 49 -4.09 7.53 10.51
N LYS A 50 -4.21 7.56 11.85
CA LYS A 50 -3.24 6.91 12.73
C LYS A 50 -3.30 5.38 12.63
N GLU A 51 -4.48 4.79 12.48
CA GLU A 51 -4.62 3.34 12.26
C GLU A 51 -4.10 2.91 10.90
N GLU A 52 -4.38 3.69 9.85
CA GLU A 52 -3.83 3.47 8.52
C GLU A 52 -2.29 3.58 8.53
N ALA A 53 -1.74 4.59 9.20
CA ALA A 53 -0.29 4.72 9.38
C ALA A 53 0.32 3.57 10.19
N LYS A 54 -0.38 3.08 11.23
CA LYS A 54 0.05 1.89 11.99
C LYS A 54 0.02 0.63 11.13
N ARG A 55 -1.00 0.46 10.27
CA ARG A 55 -1.09 -0.66 9.32
C ARG A 55 0.02 -0.59 8.27
N SER A 56 0.30 0.59 7.73
CA SER A 56 1.42 0.81 6.80
C SER A 56 2.77 0.52 7.47
N GLN A 57 2.98 0.96 8.72
CA GLN A 57 4.19 0.62 9.49
C GLN A 57 4.29 -0.89 9.77
N ALA A 58 3.18 -1.55 10.11
CA ALA A 58 3.16 -3.00 10.33
C ALA A 58 3.45 -3.77 9.02
N GLN A 59 2.91 -3.31 7.89
CA GLN A 59 3.23 -3.87 6.58
C GLN A 59 4.70 -3.67 6.22
N GLU A 60 5.28 -2.50 6.51
CA GLU A 60 6.69 -2.24 6.26
C GLU A 60 7.61 -3.08 7.17
N GLN A 61 7.21 -3.30 8.42
CA GLN A 61 7.93 -4.17 9.35
C GLN A 61 7.80 -5.65 8.96
N ALA A 62 6.63 -6.08 8.51
CA ALA A 62 6.44 -7.41 7.93
C ALA A 62 7.36 -7.55 6.71
N LEU A 63 7.34 -6.58 5.79
CA LEU A 63 8.23 -6.54 4.63
C LEU A 63 9.72 -6.58 5.00
N LEU A 64 10.12 -6.02 6.15
CA LEU A 64 11.51 -6.05 6.66
C LEU A 64 11.92 -7.46 7.06
N ASN A 65 11.03 -8.15 7.76
CA ASN A 65 11.31 -9.49 8.28
C ASN A 65 11.09 -10.57 7.22
N THR A 66 10.24 -10.32 6.22
CA THR A 66 9.82 -11.36 5.27
C THR A 66 10.96 -11.77 4.35
N PHE A 67 11.78 -10.86 3.83
CA PHE A 67 12.74 -11.16 2.75
C PHE A 67 14.08 -11.76 3.17
N MET A 68 14.37 -11.83 4.47
CA MET A 68 15.63 -12.34 4.98
C MET A 68 15.41 -13.37 6.09
N TYR A 69 16.15 -14.47 6.02
CA TYR A 69 16.20 -15.50 7.05
C TYR A 69 17.65 -15.71 7.48
N ASN A 70 17.96 -15.57 8.77
CA ASN A 70 19.31 -15.74 9.33
C ASN A 70 20.42 -15.03 8.53
N ASP A 71 20.19 -13.76 8.18
CA ASP A 71 21.08 -12.91 7.38
C ASP A 71 21.30 -13.33 5.91
N LYS A 72 20.52 -14.30 5.42
CA LYS A 72 20.47 -14.74 4.03
C LYS A 72 19.18 -14.26 3.34
N TYR A 73 19.23 -14.08 2.03
CA TYR A 73 18.07 -13.75 1.21
C TYR A 73 17.29 -15.00 0.85
N ILE A 74 15.99 -15.01 1.09
CA ILE A 74 15.13 -16.15 0.75
C ILE A 74 14.83 -16.13 -0.76
N VAL A 75 14.91 -17.29 -1.41
CA VAL A 75 14.46 -17.49 -2.79
C VAL A 75 13.07 -18.10 -2.78
N TYR A 76 12.07 -17.29 -3.11
CA TYR A 76 10.67 -17.70 -3.03
C TYR A 76 10.26 -18.64 -4.16
N PRO A 77 9.28 -19.53 -3.91
CA PRO A 77 8.69 -20.37 -4.94
C PRO A 77 7.97 -19.54 -6.01
N HIS A 78 7.99 -20.01 -7.26
CA HIS A 78 7.35 -19.31 -8.39
C HIS A 78 5.85 -19.03 -8.17
N SER A 79 5.16 -19.87 -7.38
CA SER A 79 3.75 -19.72 -7.01
C SER A 79 3.35 -18.36 -6.42
N ILE A 80 4.29 -17.59 -5.84
CA ILE A 80 3.98 -16.25 -5.31
C ILE A 80 3.91 -15.19 -6.42
N LEU A 81 4.47 -15.48 -7.60
CA LEU A 81 4.56 -14.54 -8.71
C LEU A 81 3.21 -14.48 -9.45
N GLN A 82 2.67 -13.27 -9.55
CA GLN A 82 1.54 -12.96 -10.41
C GLN A 82 1.99 -12.01 -11.52
N VAL A 83 1.77 -12.44 -12.76
CA VAL A 83 2.01 -11.61 -13.94
C VAL A 83 0.66 -11.24 -14.55
N SER A 84 0.39 -9.94 -14.63
CA SER A 84 -0.78 -9.40 -15.30
C SER A 84 -0.35 -8.53 -16.48
N TYR A 85 -1.24 -8.33 -17.45
CA TYR A 85 -0.94 -7.52 -18.63
C TYR A 85 -1.91 -6.35 -18.70
N ILE A 86 -1.36 -5.14 -18.70
CA ILE A 86 -2.16 -3.93 -18.95
C ILE A 86 -2.07 -3.58 -20.44
N SER A 87 -3.22 -3.43 -21.07
CA SER A 87 -3.30 -2.95 -22.44
C SER A 87 -3.09 -1.44 -22.46
N THR A 88 -2.08 -1.00 -23.19
CA THR A 88 -1.79 0.42 -23.43
C THR A 88 -1.91 0.73 -24.92
N SER A 89 -1.96 2.01 -25.30
CA SER A 89 -1.97 2.42 -26.71
C SER A 89 -0.74 1.96 -27.51
N LYS A 90 0.31 1.48 -26.84
CA LYS A 90 1.56 0.98 -27.43
C LYS A 90 1.70 -0.55 -27.34
N GLY A 91 0.67 -1.26 -26.87
CA GLY A 91 0.67 -2.71 -26.69
C GLY A 91 0.47 -3.14 -25.23
N ASN A 92 0.58 -4.45 -25.00
CA ASN A 92 0.41 -5.04 -23.68
C ASN A 92 1.73 -4.98 -22.89
N VAL A 93 1.68 -4.37 -21.71
CA VAL A 93 2.84 -4.24 -20.82
C VAL A 93 2.66 -5.20 -19.64
N PRO A 94 3.66 -6.06 -19.33
CA PRO A 94 3.58 -6.93 -18.16
C PRO A 94 3.74 -6.13 -16.87
N GLN A 95 2.92 -6.47 -15.88
CA GLN A 95 3.04 -6.04 -14.49
C GLN A 95 3.26 -7.26 -13.61
N TYR A 96 4.30 -7.18 -12.78
CA TYR A 96 4.69 -8.24 -11.88
C TYR A 96 4.29 -7.87 -10.46
N ALA A 97 3.67 -8.82 -9.77
CA ALA A 97 3.37 -8.71 -8.36
C ALA A 97 3.77 -10.00 -7.63
N ALA A 98 4.15 -9.88 -6.37
CA ALA A 98 4.35 -11.01 -5.46
C ALA A 98 3.22 -11.04 -4.43
N VAL A 99 2.54 -12.16 -4.27
CA VAL A 99 1.51 -12.37 -3.23
C VAL A 99 2.13 -13.15 -2.09
N LEU A 100 2.25 -12.49 -0.94
CA LEU A 100 2.82 -13.05 0.28
C LEU A 100 1.76 -13.07 1.39
N ASN A 101 1.98 -13.88 2.41
CA ASN A 101 1.14 -13.93 3.60
C ASN A 101 1.95 -13.45 4.80
N TYR A 102 1.34 -12.67 5.68
CA TYR A 102 1.87 -12.45 7.03
C TYR A 102 0.88 -13.01 8.05
N ASP A 103 1.42 -13.62 9.11
CA ASP A 103 0.61 -14.15 10.19
C ASP A 103 0.19 -13.01 11.13
N THR A 104 -1.10 -12.98 11.45
CA THR A 104 -1.68 -12.12 12.48
C THR A 104 -2.28 -12.97 13.59
N ASP A 105 -2.57 -12.36 14.75
CA ASP A 105 -3.28 -13.01 15.87
C ASP A 105 -4.64 -13.59 15.46
N TYR A 106 -5.19 -13.17 14.32
CA TYR A 106 -6.48 -13.60 13.78
C TYR A 106 -6.36 -14.51 12.53
N GLY A 107 -5.14 -14.89 12.15
CA GLY A 107 -4.86 -15.75 10.99
C GLY A 107 -3.94 -15.12 9.94
N SER A 108 -3.56 -15.90 8.94
CA SER A 108 -2.70 -15.45 7.84
C SER A 108 -3.48 -14.54 6.87
N VAL A 109 -2.94 -13.35 6.59
CA VAL A 109 -3.56 -12.38 5.68
C VAL A 109 -2.69 -12.24 4.42
N PRO A 110 -3.24 -12.46 3.21
CA PRO A 110 -2.52 -12.24 1.97
C PRO A 110 -2.35 -10.74 1.70
N PHE A 111 -1.19 -10.37 1.15
CA PHE A 111 -0.92 -9.04 0.64
C PHE A 111 -0.12 -9.13 -0.66
N ALA A 112 -0.47 -8.28 -1.63
CA ALA A 112 0.21 -8.20 -2.91
C ALA A 112 1.20 -7.04 -2.89
N ILE A 113 2.38 -7.27 -3.46
CA ILE A 113 3.46 -6.28 -3.56
C ILE A 113 3.81 -6.13 -5.04
N SER A 114 3.85 -4.89 -5.54
CA SER A 114 4.36 -4.62 -6.87
C SER A 114 5.86 -4.87 -6.92
N ILE A 115 6.31 -5.62 -7.93
CA ILE A 115 7.72 -5.95 -8.11
C ILE A 115 8.16 -5.62 -9.53
N GLU A 116 9.44 -5.29 -9.69
CA GLU A 116 10.01 -4.96 -11.00
C GLU A 116 11.15 -5.93 -11.30
N PRO A 117 11.12 -6.68 -12.42
CA PRO A 117 12.20 -7.58 -12.77
C PRO A 117 13.49 -6.79 -12.99
N THR A 118 14.58 -7.21 -12.34
CA THR A 118 15.90 -6.65 -12.63
C THR A 118 16.48 -7.34 -13.87
N LYS A 119 17.40 -6.67 -14.58
CA LYS A 119 18.02 -7.22 -15.81
C LYS A 119 18.92 -8.44 -15.57
N VAL A 120 19.05 -8.90 -14.32
CA VAL A 120 20.01 -9.94 -13.92
C VAL A 120 19.25 -11.20 -13.53
N GLN A 121 19.36 -12.22 -14.38
CA GLN A 121 18.98 -13.59 -14.05
C GLN A 121 20.24 -14.33 -13.61
N ALA A 122 20.21 -14.96 -12.43
CA ALA A 122 21.29 -15.88 -12.07
C ALA A 122 21.04 -17.20 -12.80
N THR A 123 21.67 -17.38 -13.96
CA THR A 123 21.67 -18.64 -14.70
C THR A 123 22.69 -19.64 -14.14
N THR A 124 23.50 -19.23 -13.15
CA THR A 124 24.69 -19.96 -12.68
C THR A 124 24.60 -20.44 -11.23
N TYR A 125 23.43 -20.38 -10.58
CA TYR A 125 23.25 -21.09 -9.31
C TYR A 125 23.04 -22.58 -9.61
N PRO A 126 23.77 -23.52 -8.97
CA PRO A 126 23.98 -24.85 -9.56
C PRO A 126 22.76 -25.77 -9.64
N ILE A 127 21.58 -25.35 -9.18
CA ILE A 127 20.45 -26.27 -9.01
C ILE A 127 19.16 -25.72 -9.65
N TYR A 128 18.81 -24.43 -9.49
CA TYR A 128 17.58 -23.87 -10.06
C TYR A 128 17.70 -22.39 -10.46
N PRO A 129 17.21 -22.00 -11.65
CA PRO A 129 17.23 -20.61 -12.11
C PRO A 129 16.22 -19.76 -11.32
N PHE A 130 16.64 -18.56 -10.93
CA PHE A 130 15.76 -17.58 -10.26
C PHE A 130 16.05 -16.16 -10.75
N THR A 131 15.03 -15.30 -10.64
CA THR A 131 15.08 -13.90 -11.05
C THR A 131 15.05 -13.02 -9.82
N ARG A 132 15.91 -12.00 -9.82
CA ARG A 132 15.87 -10.92 -8.84
C ARG A 132 14.87 -9.86 -9.27
N TYR A 133 13.96 -9.50 -8.38
CA TYR A 133 13.03 -8.41 -8.55
C TYR A 133 13.29 -7.30 -7.51
N GLN A 134 13.06 -6.06 -7.91
CA GLN A 134 13.08 -4.90 -7.03
C GLN A 134 11.68 -4.68 -6.45
N VAL A 135 11.61 -4.57 -5.12
CA VAL A 135 10.43 -4.16 -4.38
C VAL A 135 10.65 -2.72 -3.94
N THR A 136 9.69 -1.84 -4.21
CA THR A 136 9.70 -0.47 -3.70
C THR A 136 8.57 -0.31 -2.69
N SER A 137 8.91 -0.05 -1.43
CA SER A 137 7.93 0.25 -0.40
C SER A 137 7.26 1.61 -0.64
N ASP A 138 6.12 1.86 0.00
CA ASP A 138 5.42 3.16 -0.03
C ASP A 138 6.29 4.34 0.41
N LYS A 139 7.32 4.08 1.23
CA LYS A 139 8.30 5.09 1.67
C LYS A 139 9.48 5.28 0.72
N GLY A 140 9.47 4.61 -0.43
CA GLY A 140 10.55 4.66 -1.43
C GLY A 140 11.76 3.80 -1.11
N THR A 141 11.75 3.02 -0.01
CA THR A 141 12.81 2.06 0.28
C THR A 141 12.78 0.94 -0.76
N LYS A 142 13.91 0.72 -1.45
CA LYS A 142 14.11 -0.35 -2.41
C LYS A 142 14.68 -1.59 -1.74
N ARG A 143 14.17 -2.75 -2.09
CA ARG A 143 14.62 -4.07 -1.61
C ARG A 143 14.65 -5.07 -2.74
N TRP A 144 15.33 -6.18 -2.50
CA TRP A 144 15.39 -7.29 -3.45
C TRP A 144 14.57 -8.46 -2.94
N ILE A 145 13.82 -9.07 -3.85
CA ILE A 145 13.17 -10.36 -3.66
C ILE A 145 13.68 -11.28 -4.78
N PHE A 146 13.96 -12.53 -4.44
CA PHE A 146 14.40 -13.54 -5.39
C PHE A 146 13.28 -14.56 -5.56
N ILE A 147 12.93 -14.91 -6.79
CA ILE A 147 11.84 -15.85 -7.07
C ILE A 147 12.31 -16.84 -8.12
N PHE A 148 12.07 -18.13 -7.90
CA PHE A 148 12.35 -19.17 -8.90
C PHE A 148 11.64 -18.89 -10.22
N ASN A 149 12.32 -19.19 -11.33
CA ASN A 149 11.79 -18.91 -12.67
C ASN A 149 10.70 -19.89 -13.10
N ASP A 150 10.80 -21.12 -12.61
CA ASP A 150 9.88 -22.20 -12.93
C ASP A 150 9.31 -22.82 -11.64
N ASP A 151 8.22 -23.57 -11.75
CA ASP A 151 7.57 -24.31 -10.66
C ASP A 151 8.36 -25.55 -10.21
N VAL A 152 9.69 -25.46 -10.19
CA VAL A 152 10.54 -26.62 -9.90
C VAL A 152 10.39 -27.05 -8.44
N GLU A 153 10.14 -26.10 -7.53
CA GLU A 153 10.00 -26.37 -6.10
C GLU A 153 8.95 -25.47 -5.44
N SER A 154 7.81 -26.07 -5.09
CA SER A 154 6.85 -25.50 -4.14
C SER A 154 7.23 -25.96 -2.74
N TYR A 155 8.02 -25.17 -2.01
CA TYR A 155 8.35 -25.47 -0.63
C TYR A 155 7.61 -24.52 0.32
N ASP A 156 7.32 -25.00 1.53
CA ASP A 156 6.59 -24.23 2.53
C ASP A 156 7.54 -23.23 3.22
N LEU A 157 7.22 -21.93 3.14
CA LEU A 157 7.96 -20.88 3.84
C LEU A 157 7.94 -21.05 5.37
N LYS A 158 7.03 -21.88 5.90
CA LYS A 158 6.99 -22.24 7.34
C LYS A 158 7.99 -23.33 7.70
N ASN A 159 8.52 -24.09 6.73
CA ASN A 159 9.55 -25.09 6.98
C ASN A 159 10.93 -24.44 6.97
N THR A 160 11.53 -24.30 8.14
CA THR A 160 12.85 -23.66 8.31
C THR A 160 13.98 -24.36 7.55
N GLN A 161 13.89 -25.69 7.37
CA GLN A 161 14.91 -26.45 6.64
C GLN A 161 14.92 -26.09 5.15
N ASP A 162 13.72 -25.97 4.57
CA ASP A 162 13.59 -25.61 3.16
C ASP A 162 13.97 -24.14 2.95
N VAL A 163 13.52 -23.24 3.83
CA VAL A 163 13.93 -21.83 3.79
C VAL A 163 15.45 -21.69 3.86
N GLU A 164 16.12 -22.43 4.74
CA GLU A 164 17.58 -22.39 4.83
C GLU A 164 18.29 -22.97 3.59
N LYS A 165 17.75 -24.06 3.02
CA LYS A 165 18.25 -24.68 1.79
C LYS A 165 18.12 -23.75 0.58
N TYR A 166 17.04 -22.98 0.50
CA TYR A 166 16.73 -22.06 -0.59
C TYR A 166 17.02 -20.60 -0.25
N SER A 167 18.04 -20.37 0.58
CA SER A 167 18.49 -19.03 0.93
C SER A 167 19.89 -18.74 0.37
N LEU A 168 20.07 -17.55 -0.17
CA LEU A 168 21.33 -17.04 -0.70
C LEU A 168 22.04 -16.18 0.34
N SER A 169 23.30 -16.48 0.59
CA SER A 169 24.16 -15.59 1.37
C SER A 169 24.36 -14.25 0.66
N LYS A 170 24.67 -13.21 1.43
CA LYS A 170 24.99 -11.88 0.88
C LYS A 170 26.17 -11.92 -0.09
N ASP A 171 27.14 -12.80 0.14
CA ASP A 171 28.32 -12.93 -0.71
C ASP A 171 27.98 -13.62 -2.03
N GLU A 172 27.10 -14.61 -2.03
CA GLU A 172 26.53 -15.19 -3.27
C GLU A 172 25.78 -14.12 -4.06
N VAL A 173 24.94 -13.32 -3.40
CA VAL A 173 24.21 -12.24 -4.07
C VAL A 173 25.17 -11.23 -4.70
N LYS A 174 26.22 -10.79 -4.00
CA LYS A 174 27.27 -9.91 -4.57
C LYS A 174 28.01 -10.56 -5.74
N THR A 175 28.20 -11.86 -5.70
CA THR A 175 28.95 -12.60 -6.72
C THR A 175 28.14 -12.76 -8.00
N TYR A 176 26.87 -13.15 -7.87
CA TYR A 176 25.98 -13.47 -9.00
C TYR A 176 25.22 -12.26 -9.53
N PHE A 177 24.93 -11.27 -8.68
CA PHE A 177 24.15 -10.08 -9.02
C PHE A 177 25.01 -8.82 -8.87
N LYS A 178 26.08 -8.77 -9.67
CA LYS A 178 26.88 -7.56 -9.85
C LYS A 178 26.04 -6.49 -10.54
N ASP A 179 25.46 -5.60 -9.74
CA ASP A 179 25.08 -4.25 -10.16
C ASP A 179 26.13 -3.25 -9.65
#